data_AF-A0A379SCX7-F1
#
_entry.id   AF-A0A379SCX7-F1
#
_cell.length_a   1.000
_cell.length_b   1.000
_cell.length_c   1.000
_cell.angle_alpha   90.00
_cell.angle_beta   90.00
_cell.angle_gamma   90.00
#
_symmetry.space_group_name_H-M   'P 1'
#
loop_
_entity.id
_entity.type
_entity.pdbx_description
1 polymer ?
#
loop_
_entity_poly.entity_id
_entity_poly.type
_entity_poly.pdbx_seq_one_letter_code
_entity_poly.pdbx_strand_id
1 'polypeptide(L)' 'MSQIEAVFFDCDGTLVDSEVICSRAYVAMFRQFGITLELTEVFRRFKA' A
#
# COMPACT_ATOMS: atom_id res chain seq x y z
N MET A 1 -11.54 9.40 -36.36
CA MET A 1 -10.76 9.27 -35.11
C MET A 1 -10.36 7.82 -35.01
N SER A 2 -9.08 7.50 -34.78
CA SER A 2 -8.67 6.12 -34.52
C SER A 2 -9.25 5.67 -33.18
N GLN A 3 -9.75 4.44 -33.12
CA GLN A 3 -10.25 3.86 -31.88
C GLN A 3 -9.06 3.55 -30.96
N ILE A 4 -9.24 3.71 -29.64
CA ILE A 4 -8.25 3.23 -28.67
C ILE A 4 -8.35 1.70 -28.64
N GLU A 5 -7.26 1.01 -28.96
CA GLU A 5 -7.22 -0.45 -29.07
C GLU A 5 -6.77 -1.13 -27.78
N ALA A 6 -6.07 -0.42 -26.89
CA ALA A 6 -5.62 -0.93 -25.61
C ALA A 6 -5.36 0.18 -24.60
N VAL A 7 -5.47 -0.16 -23.32
CA VAL A 7 -5.07 0.69 -22.19
C VAL A 7 -4.26 -0.15 -21.22
N PHE A 8 -3.07 0.33 -20.88
CA PHE A 8 -2.22 -0.25 -19.85
C PHE A 8 -2.39 0.55 -18.57
N PHE A 9 -2.58 -0.16 -17.46
CA PHE A 9 -2.70 0.43 -16.14
C PHE A 9 -1.50 0.04 -15.31
N ASP A 10 -1.01 1.00 -14.54
CA ASP A 10 -0.15 0.68 -13.42
C ASP A 10 -0.92 -0.18 -12.40
N CYS A 11 -0.21 -1.01 -11.65
CA CYS A 11 -0.82 -1.93 -10.70
C CYS A 11 -0.88 -1.32 -9.30
N ASP A 12 0.27 -0.90 -8.77
CA ASP A 12 0.41 -0.42 -7.41
C ASP A 12 -0.17 0.99 -7.26
N GLY A 13 -1.07 1.18 -6.28
CA GLY A 13 -1.76 2.45 -6.06
C GLY A 13 -2.78 2.84 -7.15
N THR A 14 -2.83 2.12 -8.27
CA THR A 14 -3.76 2.38 -9.39
C THR A 14 -4.84 1.31 -9.49
N LEU A 15 -4.47 0.03 -9.63
CA LEU A 15 -5.43 -1.09 -9.64
C LEU A 15 -5.57 -1.73 -8.25
N VAL A 16 -4.52 -1.67 -7.44
CA VAL A 16 -4.46 -2.28 -6.12
C VAL A 16 -4.02 -1.24 -5.10
N ASP A 17 -4.74 -1.17 -3.98
CA ASP A 17 -4.32 -0.40 -2.80
C ASP A 17 -3.21 -1.14 -2.04
N SER A 18 -2.05 -1.26 -2.69
CA SER A 18 -0.87 -1.94 -2.15
C SER A 18 -0.24 -1.17 -0.99
N GLU A 19 -0.54 0.12 -0.87
CA GLU A 19 -0.17 0.99 0.26
C GLU A 19 -0.74 0.47 1.58
N VAL A 20 -2.05 0.20 1.64
CA VAL A 20 -2.70 -0.33 2.85
C VAL A 20 -2.21 -1.74 3.17
N ILE A 21 -2.03 -2.58 2.16
CA ILE A 21 -1.54 -3.96 2.33
C ILE A 21 -0.13 -3.95 2.91
N CYS A 22 0.77 -3.12 2.36
CA CYS A 22 2.14 -2.98 2.84
C CYS A 22 2.17 -2.47 4.29
N SER A 23 1.36 -1.45 4.62
CA SER A 23 1.25 -0.92 5.98
C SER A 23 0.75 -1.97 6.99
N ARG A 24 -0.19 -2.83 6.59
CA ARG A 24 -0.65 -3.95 7.44
C ARG A 24 0.46 -4.99 7.68
N ALA A 25 1.30 -5.24 6.69
CA ALA A 25 2.45 -6.13 6.83
C ALA A 25 3.45 -5.58 7.86
N TYR A 26 3.71 -4.27 7.85
CA TYR A 26 4.55 -3.63 8.87
C TYR A 26 3.95 -3.78 10.28
N VAL A 27 2.67 -3.48 10.48
CA VAL A 27 2.01 -3.68 11.79
C VAL A 27 2.17 -5.13 12.28
N ALA A 28 1.95 -6.10 11.40
CA ALA A 28 2.10 -7.52 11.73
C ALA A 28 3.55 -7.89 12.09
N MET A 29 4.53 -7.38 11.34
CA MET A 29 5.95 -7.60 11.60
C MET A 29 6.38 -6.98 12.94
N PHE A 30 6.05 -5.72 13.20
CA PHE A 30 6.43 -5.04 14.45
C PHE A 30 5.83 -5.70 15.69
N ARG A 31 4.60 -6.25 15.58
CA ARG A 31 3.96 -7.01 16.65
C ARG A 31 4.79 -8.24 17.07
N GLN A 32 5.52 -8.87 16.15
CA GLN A 32 6.40 -10.01 16.47
C GLN A 32 7.57 -9.63 17.39
N PHE A 33 7.92 -8.34 17.44
CA PHE A 33 8.96 -7.78 18.31
C PHE A 33 8.39 -7.05 19.54
N GLY A 34 7.09 -7.23 19.84
CA GLY A 34 6.44 -6.58 20.98
C GLY A 34 6.13 -5.10 20.79
N ILE A 35 6.23 -4.59 19.56
CA ILE A 35 5.96 -3.19 19.22
C ILE A 35 4.53 -3.07 18.70
N THR A 36 3.72 -2.24 19.34
CA THR A 36 2.35 -1.94 18.89
C THR A 36 2.33 -0.63 18.12
N LEU A 37 1.91 -0.70 16.86
CA LEU A 37 1.71 0.46 15.99
C LEU A 37 0.29 0.43 15.43
N GLU A 38 -0.35 1.59 15.40
CA GLU A 38 -1.59 1.80 14.65
C GLU A 38 -1.29 1.90 13.16
N LEU A 39 -2.21 1.43 12.32
CA LEU A 39 -2.03 1.47 10.86
C LEU A 39 -1.83 2.91 10.36
N THR A 40 -2.55 3.87 10.95
CA THR A 40 -2.43 5.30 10.63
C THR A 40 -1.08 5.89 11.01
N GLU A 41 -0.42 5.34 12.04
CA GLU A 41 0.92 5.74 12.43
C GLU A 41 1.97 5.20 11.46
N VAL A 42 1.78 3.99 10.95
CA VAL A 42 2.64 3.42 9.91
C VAL A 42 2.59 4.27 8.64
N PHE A 43 1.39 4.67 8.22
CA PHE A 43 1.21 5.59 7.11
C PHE A 43 1.93 6.92 7.34
N ARG A 44 1.80 7.53 8.51
CA ARG A 44 2.40 8.85 8.79
C ARG A 44 3.93 8.82 8.86
N ARG A 45 4.52 7.73 9.37
CA ARG A 45 5.96 7.66 9.67
C ARG A 45 6.79 7.03 8.57
N PHE A 46 6.24 6.07 7.83
CA PHE A 46 7.00 5.21 6.91
C PHE A 46 6.53 5.33 5.46
N LYS A 47 5.44 6.04 5.21
CA LYS A 47 4.95 6.41 3.88
C LYS A 47 4.90 7.94 3.80
N ALA A 48 5.32 8.50 2.67
CA ALA A 48 5.31 9.93 2.39
C ALA A 48 4.23 10.23 1.34
#